data_AF-A0A928X7Y7-F1
#
_entry.id   AF-A0A928X7Y7-F1
#
_cell.length_a   1.000
_cell.length_b   1.000
_cell.length_c   1.000
_cell.angle_alpha   90.00
_cell.angle_beta   90.00
_cell.angle_gamma   90.00
#
_symmetry.space_group_name_H-M   'P 1'
#
loop_
_entity.id
_entity.type
_entity.pdbx_description
1 polymer ?
#
loop_
_entity_poly.entity_id
_entity_poly.type
_entity_poly.pdbx_seq_one_letter_code
_entity_poly.pdbx_strand_id
1 'polypeptide(L)'
;MGDPVNTASRLTDLARGGEILVSEFIYGRVAADVAAEEMRGVYLKGFDKPVTLYNIKELGPRWKDEVEGVVSLACSVLREEGFVI
;
A
#
# COMPACT_ATOMS: atom_id res chain seq x y z
N MET A 1 12.75 -18.46 3.82
CA MET A 1 12.56 -17.16 3.14
C MET A 1 11.95 -17.46 1.79
N GLY A 2 10.63 -17.32 1.67
CA GLY A 2 9.91 -17.62 0.44
C GLY A 2 10.15 -16.56 -0.65
N ASP A 3 9.92 -16.95 -1.89
CA ASP A 3 9.96 -16.06 -3.06
C ASP A 3 9.11 -14.77 -2.82
N PRO A 4 9.64 -13.57 -3.06
CA PRO A 4 8.91 -12.30 -2.94
C PRO A 4 7.59 -12.29 -3.71
N VAL A 5 7.54 -12.92 -4.89
CA VAL A 5 6.33 -13.01 -5.73
C VAL A 5 5.27 -13.85 -5.03
N ASN A 6 5.66 -15.00 -4.48
CA ASN A 6 4.74 -15.85 -3.72
C ASN A 6 4.24 -15.17 -2.45
N THR A 7 5.09 -14.37 -1.80
CA THR A 7 4.69 -13.61 -0.61
C THR A 7 3.65 -12.56 -0.98
N ALA A 8 3.89 -11.76 -2.04
CA ALA A 8 2.95 -10.76 -2.51
C ALA A 8 1.59 -11.38 -2.87
N SER A 9 1.57 -12.49 -3.63
CA SER A 9 0.33 -13.20 -3.97
C SER A 9 -0.46 -13.62 -2.72
N ARG A 10 0.22 -14.13 -1.70
CA ARG A 10 -0.42 -14.57 -0.45
C ARG A 10 -0.98 -13.41 0.36
N LEU A 11 -0.31 -12.25 0.34
CA LEU A 11 -0.83 -11.04 0.99
C LEU A 11 -2.09 -10.55 0.30
N THR A 12 -2.13 -10.59 -1.03
CA THR A 12 -3.34 -10.27 -1.81
C THR A 12 -4.48 -11.25 -1.51
N ASP A 13 -4.21 -12.55 -1.46
CA ASP A 13 -5.23 -13.56 -1.13
C ASP A 13 -5.80 -13.39 0.29
N LEU A 14 -4.99 -12.86 1.22
CA LEU A 14 -5.39 -12.61 2.60
C LEU A 14 -6.18 -11.30 2.75
N ALA A 15 -5.89 -10.31 1.93
CA ALA A 15 -6.48 -8.97 2.01
C ALA A 15 -7.99 -9.00 1.76
N ARG A 16 -8.72 -8.21 2.54
CA ARG A 16 -10.14 -7.90 2.28
C ARG A 16 -10.25 -6.74 1.31
N GLY A 17 -11.45 -6.53 0.77
CA GLY A 17 -11.72 -5.41 -0.13
C GLY A 17 -11.30 -4.06 0.49
N GLY A 18 -10.42 -3.33 -0.21
CA GLY A 18 -9.90 -2.04 0.22
C GLY A 18 -8.66 -2.10 1.13
N GLU A 19 -8.18 -3.29 1.52
CA GLU A 19 -6.94 -3.42 2.29
C GLU A 19 -5.71 -3.43 1.40
N ILE A 20 -4.63 -2.83 1.90
CA ILE A 20 -3.32 -2.82 1.24
C ILE A 20 -2.33 -3.43 2.24
N LEU A 21 -2.17 -4.76 2.16
CA LEU A 21 -1.30 -5.50 3.08
C LEU A 21 0.14 -5.52 2.58
N VAL A 22 1.06 -5.11 3.45
CA VAL A 22 2.50 -5.20 3.21
C VAL A 22 3.19 -5.97 4.34
N SER A 23 4.32 -6.59 4.03
CA SER A 23 5.18 -7.21 5.05
C SER A 23 5.89 -6.15 5.89
N GLU A 24 6.33 -6.54 7.08
CA GLU A 24 7.15 -5.70 7.96
C GLU A 24 8.39 -5.11 7.25
N PHE A 25 9.06 -5.90 6.40
CA PHE A 25 10.21 -5.43 5.62
C PHE A 25 9.85 -4.29 4.65
N ILE A 26 8.70 -4.38 3.98
CA ILE A 26 8.25 -3.33 3.07
C ILE A 26 7.79 -2.13 3.87
N TYR A 27 7.02 -2.33 4.95
CA TYR A 27 6.60 -1.23 5.82
C TYR A 27 7.81 -0.43 6.33
N GLY A 28 8.87 -1.08 6.80
CA GLY A 28 10.08 -0.40 7.25
C GLY A 28 10.75 0.49 6.19
N ARG A 29 10.48 0.29 4.90
CA ARG A 29 10.98 1.14 3.81
C ARG A 29 10.07 2.31 3.46
N VAL A 30 8.77 2.21 3.76
CA VAL A 30 7.77 3.21 3.39
C VAL A 30 7.11 3.89 4.59
N ALA A 31 7.48 3.51 5.82
CA ALA A 31 6.84 3.99 7.05
C ALA A 31 6.87 5.51 7.23
N ALA A 32 7.81 6.22 6.61
CA ALA A 32 7.87 7.67 6.62
C ALA A 32 6.80 8.32 5.71
N ASP A 33 6.29 7.58 4.73
CA ASP A 33 5.46 8.09 3.65
C ASP A 33 4.03 7.51 3.67
N VAL A 34 3.69 6.66 4.64
CA VAL A 34 2.35 6.06 4.79
C VAL A 34 1.94 5.90 6.26
N ALA A 35 0.64 5.99 6.53
CA ALA A 35 0.06 5.54 7.79
C ALA A 35 -0.52 4.12 7.64
N ALA A 36 -0.25 3.25 8.62
CA ALA A 36 -0.66 1.85 8.55
C ALA A 36 -1.11 1.31 9.91
N GLU A 37 -1.97 0.30 9.86
CA GLU A 37 -2.43 -0.50 11.00
C GLU A 37 -1.56 -1.77 11.11
N GLU A 38 -0.94 -1.99 12.28
CA GLU A 38 -0.10 -3.17 12.53
C GLU A 38 -0.96 -4.41 12.83
N MET A 39 -0.68 -5.52 12.15
CA MET A 39 -1.34 -6.81 12.30
C MET A 39 -0.33 -7.87 12.73
N ARG A 40 -0.28 -8.14 14.04
CA ARG A 40 0.63 -9.15 14.62
C ARG A 40 0.02 -10.54 14.60
N GLY A 41 0.88 -11.55 14.59
CA GLY A 41 0.43 -12.94 14.80
C GLY A 41 -0.20 -13.59 13.58
N VAL A 42 0.02 -13.07 12.37
CA VAL A 42 -0.63 -13.55 11.14
C VAL A 42 0.06 -14.81 10.64
N TYR A 43 -0.69 -15.89 10.44
CA TYR A 43 -0.17 -17.11 9.84
C TYR A 43 -0.27 -17.05 8.32
N LEU A 44 0.89 -16.96 7.66
CA LEU A 44 0.98 -17.01 6.20
C LEU A 44 1.41 -18.40 5.73
N LYS A 45 0.74 -18.95 4.72
CA LYS A 45 1.09 -20.27 4.16
C LYS A 45 2.56 -20.32 3.73
N GLY A 46 3.30 -21.33 4.19
CA GLY A 46 4.73 -21.50 3.91
C GLY A 46 5.67 -20.75 4.86
N PHE A 47 5.14 -20.17 5.93
CA PHE A 47 5.91 -19.61 7.04
C PHE A 47 5.70 -20.46 8.28
N ASP A 48 6.80 -20.90 8.90
CA ASP A 48 6.75 -21.77 10.08
C ASP A 48 6.37 -21.01 11.36
N LYS A 49 6.46 -19.69 11.34
CA LYS A 49 6.16 -18.79 12.45
C LYS A 49 5.16 -17.73 11.99
N PRO A 50 4.29 -17.25 12.89
CA PRO A 50 3.45 -16.10 12.57
C PRO A 50 4.32 -14.88 12.26
N VAL A 51 3.82 -14.04 11.37
CA VAL A 51 4.49 -12.81 10.90
C VAL A 51 3.69 -11.58 11.29
N THR A 52 4.36 -10.42 11.24
CA THR A 52 3.71 -9.11 11.34
C THR A 52 3.47 -8.56 9.95
N LEU A 53 2.24 -8.13 9.70
CA LEU A 53 1.84 -7.41 8.50
C LEU A 53 1.40 -6.00 8.86
N TYR A 54 1.31 -5.14 7.86
CA TYR A 54 0.82 -3.78 7.99
C TYR A 54 -0.24 -3.52 6.93
N ASN A 55 -1.41 -3.03 7.34
CA ASN A 55 -2.46 -2.59 6.44
C ASN A 55 -2.33 -1.07 6.23
N ILE A 56 -1.87 -0.66 5.05
CA ILE A 56 -1.73 0.77 4.71
C ILE A 56 -3.12 1.38 4.61
N LYS A 57 -3.34 2.46 5.38
CA LYS A 57 -4.61 3.18 5.41
C LYS A 57 -4.57 4.45 4.59
N GLU A 58 -3.48 5.19 4.68
CA GLU A 58 -3.38 6.55 4.14
C GLU A 58 -1.96 6.87 3.68
N LEU A 59 -1.84 7.81 2.74
CA LEU A 59 -0.56 8.42 2.39
C LEU A 59 -0.10 9.35 3.52
N GLY A 60 1.19 9.32 3.80
CA GLY A 60 1.86 10.32 4.62
C GLY A 60 1.94 11.66 3.90
N PRO A 61 2.24 12.75 4.62
CA PRO A 61 2.13 14.11 4.10
C PRO A 61 2.89 14.34 2.79
N ARG A 62 4.13 13.83 2.71
CA ARG A 62 4.97 14.00 1.52
C ARG A 62 4.33 13.40 0.27
N TRP A 63 3.98 12.12 0.30
CA TRP A 63 3.37 11.47 -0.87
C TRP A 63 1.97 11.98 -1.14
N LYS A 64 1.23 12.37 -0.11
CA LYS A 64 -0.08 13.01 -0.27
C LYS A 64 0.04 14.28 -1.11
N ASP A 65 0.95 15.18 -0.75
CA ASP A 65 1.17 16.43 -1.48
C ASP A 65 1.65 16.19 -2.92
N GLU A 66 2.59 15.24 -3.11
CA GLU A 66 3.08 14.86 -4.44
C GLU A 66 1.94 14.32 -5.33
N VAL A 67 1.10 13.43 -4.79
CA VAL A 67 -0.03 12.83 -5.51
C VAL A 67 -1.11 13.88 -5.81
N GLU A 68 -1.46 14.72 -4.83
CA GLU A 68 -2.43 15.82 -5.03
C GLU A 68 -1.96 16.79 -6.12
N GLY A 69 -0.66 17.10 -6.17
CA GLY A 69 -0.07 17.93 -7.22
C GLY A 69 -0.21 17.30 -8.62
N VAL A 70 0.11 16.01 -8.75
CA VAL A 70 -0.03 15.29 -10.03
C VAL A 70 -1.49 15.21 -10.47
N VAL A 71 -2.40 14.87 -9.56
CA VAL A 71 -3.83 14.79 -9.84
C VAL A 71 -4.38 16.15 -10.25
N SER A 72 -4.01 17.22 -9.53
CA SER A 72 -4.43 18.58 -9.86
C SER A 72 -3.95 19.00 -11.25
N LEU A 73 -2.69 18.70 -11.61
CA LEU A 73 -2.16 19.00 -12.93
C LEU A 73 -2.91 18.23 -14.02
N ALA A 74 -3.10 16.93 -13.83
CA ALA A 74 -3.81 16.07 -14.78
C ALA A 74 -5.26 16.56 -14.98
N CYS A 75 -5.97 16.91 -13.91
CA CYS A 75 -7.32 17.46 -14.00
C CYS A 75 -7.38 18.80 -14.74
N SER A 76 -6.40 19.70 -14.54
CA SER A 76 -6.33 20.95 -15.30
C SER A 76 -6.14 20.71 -16.80
N VAL A 77 -5.22 19.83 -17.18
CA VAL A 77 -4.98 19.48 -18.59
C VAL A 77 -6.24 18.88 -19.23
N LEU A 78 -6.89 17.93 -18.54
CA LEU A 78 -8.10 17.30 -19.06
C LEU A 78 -9.28 18.26 -19.17
N ARG A 79 -9.34 19.30 -18.33
CA ARG A 79 -10.34 20.38 -18.44
C ARG A 79 -10.07 21.29 -19.63
N GLU A 80 -8.82 21.67 -19.86
CA GLU A 80 -8.43 22.46 -21.03
C GLU A 80 -8.74 21.75 -22.34
N GLU A 81 -8.58 20.43 -22.37
CA GLU A 81 -8.90 19.58 -23.53
C GLU A 81 -10.40 19.21 -23.64
N GLY A 82 -11.23 19.63 -22.67
CA GLY A 82 -12.68 19.40 -22.69
C GLY A 82 -13.12 17.97 -22.33
N PHE A 83 -12.24 17.17 -21.74
CA PHE A 83 -12.54 15.80 -21.29
C PHE A 83 -13.15 15.73 -19.89
N VAL A 84 -12.98 16.78 -19.09
CA VAL A 84 -13.52 16.88 -17.72
C VAL A 84 -14.18 18.25 -17.56
N ILE A 85 -15.38 18.27 -16.95
CA ILE A 85 -16.17 19.49 -16.69
C ILE A 85 -15.76 20.12 -15.36
#